data_AF-A0A0B7NRI7-F1
#
_entry.id   AF-A0A0B7NRI7-F1
#
_cell.length_a   1.000
_cell.length_b   1.000
_cell.length_c   1.000
_cell.angle_alpha   90.00
_cell.angle_beta   90.00
_cell.angle_gamma   90.00
#
_symmetry.space_group_name_H-M   'P 1'
#
loop_
_entity.id
_entity.type
_entity.pdbx_description
1 polymer ?
#
loop_
_entity_poly.entity_id
_entity_poly.type
_entity_poly.pdbx_seq_one_letter_code
_entity_poly.pdbx_strand_id
1 'polypeptide(L)'
;MKGFIDRAMNIDSSTVSRSALLVEREPRQDIVIICRVSSVPVLHTLSKLLLRLPALAPSATWSARWFLDFPLCCTLQTVPPVRPPFDPSGLAPSYLVSDICFWQPDLGIVDGVTHHLAWSARLRLVFYAVNKDSDPVTLVFPPIMYSKTVLSHADYFTMPRSDGATSWMPDCSHWVVSNSSCSSVPIARMSLNTLRRSPLRLPAHLRLSPASWRLFWSLDMPAKAFTPWWRLLHDRVAHRSWCHRVVSAKVPSSTCALCGLAPEDLYQFVDGCPFKSQYWRDVVSSLSLQDLLLTDMAIWTALTSLCSQDMVMIDDDVLVPLGAAYSTLCKYHWQCVIDTEPWVTTAVINMFHQDHNLLYPFSSFSAASDQVGTLALPIAAA
;
A
#
# COMPACT_ATOMS: atom_id res chain seq x y z
N MET A 1 5.97 -22.81 -15.94
CA MET A 1 5.15 -21.70 -15.42
C MET A 1 4.03 -22.23 -14.51
N LYS A 2 3.30 -23.27 -14.95
CA LYS A 2 2.26 -24.01 -14.22
C LYS A 2 2.56 -24.33 -12.74
N GLY A 3 3.64 -25.05 -12.43
CA GLY A 3 3.96 -25.45 -11.04
C GLY A 3 4.41 -24.34 -10.07
N PHE A 4 4.70 -23.12 -10.55
CA PHE A 4 4.99 -21.98 -9.66
C PHE A 4 3.70 -21.25 -9.24
N ILE A 5 2.67 -21.32 -10.08
CA ILE A 5 1.33 -20.78 -9.80
C ILE A 5 0.59 -21.71 -8.81
N ASP A 6 0.72 -23.03 -8.98
CA ASP A 6 0.13 -24.02 -8.06
C ASP A 6 0.70 -23.90 -6.64
N ARG A 7 2.00 -23.60 -6.51
CA ARG A 7 2.67 -23.42 -5.22
C ARG A 7 2.33 -22.08 -4.55
N ALA A 8 1.87 -21.08 -5.30
CA ALA A 8 1.34 -19.83 -4.75
C ALA A 8 -0.12 -19.98 -4.26
N MET A 9 -0.80 -21.07 -4.58
CA MET A 9 -2.20 -21.33 -4.23
C MET A 9 -2.42 -22.13 -2.94
N ASN A 10 -1.37 -22.71 -2.33
CA ASN A 10 -1.55 -23.61 -1.19
C ASN A 10 -0.42 -23.45 -0.15
N ILE A 11 -0.61 -22.61 0.88
CA ILE A 11 0.14 -22.71 2.14
C ILE A 11 -0.80 -22.42 3.30
N ASP A 12 -0.97 -23.46 4.11
CA ASP A 12 -1.82 -23.60 5.28
C ASP A 12 -1.35 -22.79 6.49
N SER A 13 -2.34 -22.45 7.31
CA SER A 13 -2.27 -21.71 8.57
C SER A 13 -2.14 -22.63 9.79
N SER A 14 -1.01 -22.56 10.50
CA SER A 14 -0.84 -22.81 11.95
C SER A 14 0.61 -22.37 12.30
N THR A 15 1.00 -21.88 13.48
CA THR A 15 0.62 -22.19 14.86
C THR A 15 1.05 -21.03 15.79
N VAL A 16 0.34 -20.85 16.90
CA VAL A 16 0.57 -19.87 17.98
C VAL A 16 1.15 -20.57 19.23
N SER A 17 1.80 -19.79 20.12
CA SER A 17 2.12 -20.00 21.56
C SER A 17 3.54 -20.47 21.94
N ARG A 18 4.32 -19.65 22.68
CA ARG A 18 4.53 -19.58 24.17
C ARG A 18 5.81 -20.36 24.56
N SER A 19 6.69 -20.02 25.51
CA SER A 19 6.88 -18.95 26.50
C SER A 19 8.32 -19.03 27.06
N ALA A 20 8.81 -17.90 27.60
CA ALA A 20 9.65 -17.67 28.80
C ALA A 20 10.86 -18.56 29.18
N LEU A 21 11.97 -17.89 29.56
CA LEU A 21 12.66 -18.13 30.84
C LEU A 21 13.55 -16.93 31.23
N LEU A 22 13.29 -16.40 32.43
CA LEU A 22 14.02 -15.38 33.17
C LEU A 22 15.28 -15.98 33.82
N VAL A 23 16.38 -15.23 33.84
CA VAL A 23 17.40 -15.31 34.90
C VAL A 23 17.82 -13.89 35.27
N GLU A 24 17.55 -13.52 36.51
CA GLU A 24 17.90 -12.25 37.16
C GLU A 24 19.41 -12.15 37.46
N ARG A 25 19.98 -10.95 37.26
CA ARG A 25 21.11 -10.41 38.04
C ARG A 25 21.02 -8.88 38.09
N GLU A 26 21.13 -8.36 39.30
CA GLU A 26 20.97 -6.96 39.75
C GLU A 26 22.09 -5.97 39.31
N PRO A 27 21.93 -4.63 39.51
CA PRO A 27 22.09 -3.65 38.45
C PRO A 27 23.41 -2.87 38.52
N ARG A 28 23.93 -2.47 37.35
CA ARG A 28 24.85 -1.33 37.23
C ARG A 28 24.12 -0.20 36.49
N GLN A 29 24.11 0.97 37.13
CA GLN A 29 23.65 2.24 36.59
C GLN A 29 24.42 2.55 35.31
N ASP A 30 23.68 2.51 34.20
CA ASP A 30 23.81 3.31 32.97
C ASP A 30 23.03 2.57 31.87
N ILE A 31 21.74 2.34 32.12
CA ILE A 31 20.83 1.87 31.08
C ILE A 31 20.14 3.13 30.55
N VAL A 32 20.81 3.80 29.61
CA VAL A 32 20.05 4.51 28.59
C VAL A 32 19.23 3.41 27.92
N ILE A 33 17.95 3.31 28.29
CA ILE A 33 17.01 2.44 27.60
C ILE A 33 16.87 3.06 26.21
N ILE A 34 17.76 2.70 25.29
CA ILE A 34 17.57 2.89 23.86
C ILE A 34 16.49 1.87 23.50
N CYS A 35 15.25 2.19 23.84
CA CYS A 35 14.10 1.58 23.20
C CYS A 35 14.26 1.90 21.72
N ARG A 36 14.82 0.95 20.96
CA ARG A 36 14.88 1.02 19.51
C ARG A 36 13.45 1.03 19.02
N VAL A 37 12.94 2.23 18.77
CA VAL A 37 11.63 2.51 18.19
C VAL A 37 11.43 1.64 16.93
N SER A 38 12.51 1.39 16.17
CA SER A 38 12.56 0.48 15.01
C SER A 38 12.14 -0.98 15.29
N SER A 39 12.24 -1.46 16.53
CA SER A 39 11.86 -2.82 16.94
C SER A 39 10.38 -2.97 17.31
N VAL A 40 9.64 -1.86 17.39
CA VAL A 40 8.22 -1.87 17.76
C VAL A 40 7.37 -2.21 16.52
N PRO A 41 6.53 -3.27 16.55
CA PRO A 41 5.73 -3.68 15.39
C PRO A 41 4.81 -2.59 14.82
N VAL A 42 4.32 -1.70 15.69
CA VAL A 42 3.48 -0.56 15.31
C VAL A 42 4.24 0.45 14.44
N LEU A 43 5.54 0.63 14.71
CA LEU A 43 6.38 1.57 13.98
C LEU A 43 6.79 1.04 12.61
N HIS A 44 6.93 -0.27 12.43
CA HIS A 44 7.04 -0.83 11.09
C HIS A 44 5.81 -0.52 10.20
N THR A 45 4.61 -0.50 10.81
CA THR A 45 3.39 -0.10 10.09
C THR A 45 3.37 1.41 9.81
N LEU A 46 3.81 2.22 10.77
CA LEU A 46 3.96 3.67 10.60
C LEU A 46 4.97 4.00 9.47
N SER A 47 6.15 3.39 9.47
CA SER A 47 7.17 3.59 8.43
C SER A 47 6.67 3.23 7.04
N LYS A 48 5.85 2.18 6.93
CA LYS A 48 5.17 1.85 5.67
C LYS A 48 4.16 2.90 5.24
N LEU A 49 3.44 3.52 6.17
CA LEU A 49 2.53 4.63 5.87
C LEU A 49 3.28 5.89 5.45
N LEU A 50 4.37 6.24 6.15
CA LEU A 50 5.22 7.39 5.83
C LEU A 50 5.76 7.33 4.40
N LEU A 51 6.12 6.14 3.91
CA LEU A 51 6.55 5.93 2.51
C LEU A 51 5.46 6.13 1.46
N ARG A 52 4.18 6.22 1.85
CA ARG A 52 3.05 6.41 0.94
C ARG A 52 2.51 7.84 0.96
N LEU A 53 2.99 8.67 1.89
CA LEU A 53 2.68 10.08 1.94
C LEU A 53 3.63 10.87 1.02
N PRO A 54 3.25 12.09 0.58
CA PRO A 54 4.19 13.00 -0.06
C PRO A 54 5.47 13.10 0.75
N ALA A 55 6.61 13.19 0.07
CA ALA A 55 7.92 13.30 0.72
C ALA A 55 7.87 14.42 1.77
N LEU A 56 8.13 14.05 3.02
CA LEU A 56 8.07 15.01 4.11
C LEU A 56 9.25 15.97 3.99
N ALA A 57 8.96 17.26 3.85
CA ALA A 57 9.96 18.30 3.87
C ALA A 57 10.35 18.61 5.33
N PRO A 58 11.60 18.35 5.75
CA PRO A 58 12.09 18.75 7.07
C PRO A 58 11.96 20.27 7.22
N SER A 59 11.51 20.74 8.39
CA SER A 59 11.49 22.17 8.70
C SER A 59 12.60 22.56 9.66
N ALA A 60 13.17 23.74 9.46
CA ALA A 60 14.14 24.33 10.38
C ALA A 60 13.55 24.59 11.77
N THR A 61 12.22 24.69 11.90
CA THR A 61 11.54 24.90 13.19
C THR A 61 11.41 23.63 14.03
N TRP A 62 11.67 22.45 13.47
CA TRP A 62 11.49 21.19 14.20
C TRP A 62 12.63 20.92 15.18
N SER A 63 12.32 20.39 16.37
CA SER A 63 13.37 19.87 17.25
C SER A 63 14.12 18.72 16.58
N ALA A 64 15.45 18.63 16.73
CA ALA A 64 16.21 17.58 16.07
C ALA A 64 15.83 16.17 16.53
N ARG A 65 15.27 16.04 17.73
CA ARG A 65 14.70 14.79 18.24
C ARG A 65 13.71 14.15 17.28
N TRP A 66 12.92 14.95 16.56
CA TRP A 66 11.93 14.45 15.60
C TRP A 66 12.56 13.71 14.43
N PHE A 67 13.81 14.03 14.09
CA PHE A 67 14.47 13.36 12.98
C PHE A 67 14.77 11.88 13.25
N LEU A 68 14.83 11.48 14.52
CA LEU A 68 15.16 10.10 14.93
C LEU A 68 14.15 9.04 14.50
N ASP A 69 12.89 9.45 14.32
CA ASP A 69 11.78 8.55 14.00
C ASP A 69 11.59 8.37 12.48
N PHE A 70 12.41 9.03 11.65
CA PHE A 70 12.29 8.90 10.20
C PHE A 70 12.99 7.65 9.67
N PRO A 71 12.40 6.99 8.66
CA PRO A 71 13.09 5.96 7.90
C PRO A 71 14.34 6.51 7.20
N LEU A 72 15.45 5.78 7.27
CA LEU A 72 16.70 6.13 6.60
C LEU A 72 16.53 6.20 5.08
N CYS A 73 15.69 5.33 4.49
CA CYS A 73 15.37 5.37 3.07
C CYS A 73 14.67 6.66 2.61
N CYS A 74 14.04 7.41 3.52
CA CYS A 74 13.36 8.66 3.21
C CYS A 74 14.26 9.90 3.40
N THR A 75 15.30 9.78 4.22
CA THR A 75 16.11 10.92 4.65
C THR A 75 17.45 10.99 3.92
N LEU A 76 18.07 9.84 3.62
CA LEU A 76 19.38 9.81 2.99
C LEU A 76 19.34 10.23 1.51
N GLN A 77 20.28 11.09 1.14
CA GLN A 77 20.50 11.56 -0.23
C GLN A 77 21.88 11.11 -0.71
N THR A 78 21.99 10.75 -1.98
CA THR A 78 23.26 10.36 -2.60
C THR A 78 24.07 11.59 -2.96
N VAL A 79 25.38 11.58 -2.72
CA VAL A 79 26.30 12.67 -3.09
C VAL A 79 26.90 12.41 -4.48
N PRO A 80 26.55 13.18 -5.53
CA PRO A 80 27.22 13.07 -6.82
C PRO A 80 28.65 13.62 -6.72
N PRO A 81 29.66 13.05 -7.43
CA PRO A 81 29.59 11.99 -8.45
C PRO A 81 29.85 10.58 -7.91
N VAL A 82 30.09 10.42 -6.60
CA VAL A 82 30.50 9.13 -6.03
C VAL A 82 29.29 8.22 -5.92
N ARG A 83 29.31 7.09 -6.65
CA ARG A 83 28.23 6.11 -6.55
C ARG A 83 28.26 5.47 -5.17
N PRO A 84 27.15 5.53 -4.41
CA PRO A 84 27.10 4.88 -3.11
C PRO A 84 27.19 3.35 -3.27
N PRO A 85 27.69 2.65 -2.24
CA PRO A 85 27.77 1.19 -2.25
C PRO A 85 26.41 0.51 -2.36
N PHE A 86 25.32 1.23 -2.09
CA PHE A 86 23.94 0.77 -2.27
C PHE A 86 22.99 1.97 -2.45
N ASP A 87 21.84 1.72 -3.04
CA ASP A 87 20.77 2.72 -3.18
C ASP A 87 20.01 2.88 -1.84
N PRO A 88 19.94 4.08 -1.24
CA PRO A 88 19.19 4.31 -0.01
C PRO A 88 17.71 3.97 -0.13
N SER A 89 17.12 4.03 -1.34
CA SER A 89 15.72 3.65 -1.58
C SER A 89 15.46 2.15 -1.35
N GLY A 90 16.51 1.33 -1.44
CA GLY A 90 16.46 -0.11 -1.19
C GLY A 90 16.54 -0.50 0.29
N LEU A 91 16.73 0.45 1.21
CA LEU A 91 16.73 0.18 2.65
C LEU A 91 15.33 -0.17 3.14
N ALA A 92 15.26 -1.14 4.06
CA ALA A 92 13.99 -1.47 4.69
C ALA A 92 13.45 -0.26 5.48
N PRO A 93 12.14 0.03 5.43
CA PRO A 93 11.55 1.18 6.12
C PRO A 93 11.66 1.09 7.66
N SER A 94 11.95 -0.10 8.17
CA SER A 94 12.19 -0.35 9.57
C SER A 94 13.52 0.23 10.06
N TYR A 95 14.46 0.53 9.15
CA TYR A 95 15.71 1.18 9.52
C TYR A 95 15.46 2.68 9.69
N LEU A 96 15.56 3.16 10.92
CA LEU A 96 15.31 4.53 11.32
C LEU A 96 16.61 5.30 11.54
N VAL A 97 16.54 6.63 11.55
CA VAL A 97 17.67 7.49 11.93
C VAL A 97 18.18 7.14 13.34
N SER A 98 17.27 6.79 14.26
CA SER A 98 17.62 6.29 15.60
C SER A 98 18.44 5.00 15.63
N ASP A 99 18.55 4.26 14.52
CA ASP A 99 19.41 3.07 14.46
C ASP A 99 20.90 3.42 14.32
N ILE A 100 21.21 4.62 13.83
CA ILE A 100 22.58 5.11 13.60
C ILE A 100 22.90 6.42 14.32
N CYS A 101 21.90 7.09 14.89
CA CYS A 101 22.05 8.31 15.66
C CYS A 101 21.21 8.28 16.95
N PHE A 102 21.52 9.16 17.91
CA PHE A 102 20.74 9.34 19.15
C PHE A 102 20.53 10.83 19.46
N TRP A 103 19.56 11.15 20.31
CA TRP A 103 19.24 12.53 20.69
C TRP A 103 20.05 12.93 21.92
N GLN A 104 20.68 14.10 21.86
CA GLN A 104 21.37 14.69 23.00
C GLN A 104 20.60 15.92 23.53
N PRO A 105 19.89 15.78 24.67
CA PRO A 105 19.03 16.83 25.20
C PRO A 105 19.76 18.14 25.51
N ASP A 106 20.97 18.06 26.07
CA ASP A 106 21.71 19.24 26.56
C ASP A 106 22.23 20.14 25.44
N LEU A 107 22.40 19.57 24.24
CA LEU A 107 22.94 20.26 23.07
C LEU A 107 21.86 20.53 22.02
N GLY A 108 20.68 19.93 22.14
CA GLY A 108 19.62 20.15 21.17
C GLY A 108 19.90 19.52 19.80
N ILE A 109 20.80 18.53 19.73
CA ILE A 109 21.28 17.90 18.48
C ILE A 109 21.05 16.40 18.45
N VAL A 110 21.15 15.83 17.25
CA VAL A 110 21.27 14.40 17.03
C VAL A 110 22.74 14.05 16.83
N ASP A 111 23.27 13.10 17.58
CA ASP A 111 24.66 12.65 17.49
C ASP A 111 24.76 11.23 16.90
N GLY A 112 25.86 10.94 16.23
CA GLY A 112 26.13 9.63 15.63
C GLY A 112 26.44 8.58 16.69
N VAL A 113 25.93 7.37 16.52
CA VAL A 113 26.29 6.25 17.39
C VAL A 113 27.72 5.82 17.09
N THR A 114 28.61 5.97 18.06
CA THR A 114 30.06 5.72 17.87
C THR A 114 30.40 4.24 17.77
N HIS A 115 29.69 3.33 18.47
CA HIS A 115 29.94 1.89 18.38
C HIS A 115 28.70 1.03 18.68
N HIS A 116 28.40 0.07 17.78
CA HIS A 116 27.52 -1.04 18.10
C HIS A 116 28.01 -2.36 17.47
N LEU A 117 28.42 -3.30 18.32
CA LEU A 117 28.80 -4.67 17.94
C LEU A 117 27.65 -5.48 17.31
N ALA A 118 26.39 -5.03 17.46
CA ALA A 118 25.18 -5.74 17.06
C ALA A 118 24.53 -5.23 15.76
N TRP A 119 25.20 -4.37 14.98
CA TRP A 119 24.63 -3.88 13.71
C TRP A 119 24.66 -4.95 12.61
N SER A 120 23.58 -5.00 11.84
CA SER A 120 23.55 -5.76 10.59
C SER A 120 24.61 -5.22 9.63
N ALA A 121 25.09 -6.07 8.71
CA ALA A 121 26.06 -5.65 7.71
C ALA A 121 25.57 -4.45 6.90
N ARG A 122 24.25 -4.38 6.62
CA ARG A 122 23.63 -3.24 5.93
C ARG A 122 23.68 -1.95 6.73
N LEU A 123 23.34 -1.96 8.02
CA LEU A 123 23.41 -0.74 8.85
C LEU A 123 24.84 -0.23 9.01
N ARG A 124 25.82 -1.14 9.11
CA ARG A 124 27.24 -0.76 9.09
C ARG A 124 27.63 -0.03 7.81
N LEU A 125 27.24 -0.57 6.66
CA LEU A 125 27.49 0.10 5.37
C LEU A 125 26.82 1.47 5.30
N VAL A 126 25.59 1.61 5.81
CA VAL A 126 24.91 2.91 5.88
C VAL A 126 25.67 3.89 6.77
N PHE A 127 26.06 3.45 7.97
CA PHE A 127 26.80 4.29 8.89
C PHE A 127 28.11 4.81 8.27
N TYR A 128 28.91 3.92 7.67
CA TYR A 128 30.16 4.33 7.01
C TYR A 128 29.94 5.21 5.79
N ALA A 129 28.87 4.98 5.02
CA ALA A 129 28.55 5.81 3.87
C ALA A 129 28.12 7.25 4.25
N VAL A 130 27.65 7.43 5.48
CA VAL A 130 27.15 8.71 6.04
C VAL A 130 28.19 9.41 6.92
N ASN A 131 29.09 8.66 7.56
CA ASN A 131 30.07 9.20 8.50
C ASN A 131 31.22 9.91 7.77
N LYS A 132 31.51 11.15 8.17
CA LYS A 132 32.54 12.00 7.57
C LYS A 132 33.96 11.50 7.80
N ASP A 133 34.18 10.76 8.87
CA ASP A 133 35.49 10.20 9.20
C ASP A 133 35.81 8.97 8.30
N SER A 134 34.83 8.52 7.50
CA SER A 134 34.95 7.42 6.55
C SER A 134 35.01 7.98 5.12
N ASP A 135 36.20 8.02 4.52
CA ASP A 135 36.38 8.46 3.13
C ASP A 135 36.18 7.27 2.16
N PRO A 136 35.32 7.36 1.12
CA PRO A 136 34.46 8.49 0.73
C PRO A 136 33.06 8.49 1.35
N VAL A 137 32.61 9.68 1.76
CA VAL A 137 31.20 9.95 2.10
C VAL A 137 30.36 9.89 0.83
N THR A 138 29.37 9.01 0.82
CA THR A 138 28.52 8.78 -0.36
C THR A 138 27.04 9.05 -0.12
N LEU A 139 26.64 9.17 1.16
CA LEU A 139 25.28 9.48 1.59
C LEU A 139 25.30 10.65 2.57
N VAL A 140 24.33 11.54 2.48
CA VAL A 140 24.17 12.70 3.37
C VAL A 140 22.72 12.87 3.80
N PHE A 141 22.52 13.49 4.96
CA PHE A 141 21.21 13.97 5.37
C PHE A 141 20.87 15.28 4.64
N PRO A 142 19.57 15.63 4.51
CA PRO A 142 19.16 16.88 3.89
C PRO A 142 19.70 18.07 4.71
N PRO A 143 20.00 19.23 4.10
CA PRO A 143 20.69 20.35 4.78
C PRO A 143 20.06 20.78 6.11
N ILE A 144 18.74 20.76 6.22
CA ILE A 144 17.98 21.13 7.43
C ILE A 144 18.16 20.13 8.57
N MET A 145 18.30 18.86 8.23
CA MET A 145 18.57 17.81 9.19
C MET A 145 20.07 17.78 9.51
N TYR A 146 20.91 17.95 8.47
CA TYR A 146 22.36 18.04 8.58
C TYR A 146 22.82 19.12 9.56
N SER A 147 22.20 20.30 9.56
CA SER A 147 22.51 21.38 10.51
C SER A 147 22.22 21.03 11.98
N LYS A 148 21.54 19.90 12.22
CA LYS A 148 21.16 19.43 13.56
C LYS A 148 21.66 18.01 13.87
N THR A 149 22.30 17.35 12.90
CA THR A 149 22.96 16.05 13.07
C THR A 149 24.47 16.23 13.05
N VAL A 150 25.13 15.77 14.10
CA VAL A 150 26.58 15.72 14.20
C VAL A 150 27.01 14.27 14.01
N LEU A 151 27.91 14.04 13.05
CA LEU A 151 28.35 12.69 12.66
C LEU A 151 29.87 12.50 12.78
N SER A 152 30.61 13.56 13.11
CA SER A 152 32.05 13.50 13.35
C SER A 152 32.34 13.97 14.77
N HIS A 153 33.29 13.29 15.41
CA HIS A 153 33.70 13.60 16.77
C HIS A 153 34.38 14.99 16.87
N ALA A 154 35.00 15.46 15.78
CA ALA A 154 35.63 16.78 15.74
C ALA A 154 34.57 17.91 15.77
N ASP A 155 33.48 17.74 15.02
CA ASP A 155 32.38 18.71 14.96
C ASP A 155 31.67 18.82 16.32
N TYR A 156 31.53 17.68 17.02
CA TYR A 156 30.84 17.57 18.30
C TYR A 156 31.36 18.54 19.36
N PHE A 157 32.67 18.62 19.57
CA PHE A 157 33.26 19.48 20.61
C PHE A 157 33.18 20.98 20.29
N THR A 158 32.80 21.35 19.07
CA THR A 158 32.67 22.74 18.64
C THR A 158 31.25 23.27 18.77
N MET A 159 30.29 22.44 19.20
CA MET A 159 28.88 22.82 19.25
C MET A 159 28.53 23.66 20.49
N PRO A 160 27.75 24.75 20.31
CA PRO A 160 27.22 25.52 21.43
C PRO A 160 26.15 24.73 22.20
N ARG A 161 25.99 25.01 23.50
CA ARG A 161 24.89 24.46 24.32
C ARG A 161 23.54 25.05 23.86
N SER A 162 22.49 24.24 23.90
CA SER A 162 21.14 24.66 23.51
C SER A 162 20.31 25.07 24.73
N ASP A 163 19.48 26.11 24.58
CA ASP A 163 18.58 26.65 25.63
C ASP A 163 17.32 25.79 25.89
N GLY A 164 17.40 24.49 25.62
CA GLY A 164 16.38 23.50 25.96
C GLY A 164 15.39 23.18 24.84
N ALA A 165 14.92 21.93 24.82
CA ALA A 165 13.90 21.44 23.90
C ALA A 165 12.52 21.45 24.58
N THR A 166 11.69 22.44 24.29
CA THR A 166 10.30 22.45 24.72
C THR A 166 9.46 21.52 23.82
N SER A 167 8.79 20.55 24.45
CA SER A 167 7.81 19.58 23.91
C SER A 167 6.64 20.28 23.22
N TRP A 168 5.96 19.80 22.19
CA TRP A 168 5.62 18.47 21.67
C TRP A 168 5.23 18.66 20.17
N MET A 169 4.93 17.58 19.43
CA MET A 169 4.57 17.50 17.98
C MET A 169 4.91 18.73 17.10
N PRO A 170 5.88 18.64 16.16
CA PRO A 170 6.30 19.75 15.35
C PRO A 170 5.12 20.23 14.51
N ASP A 171 5.11 21.52 14.22
CA ASP A 171 4.16 22.03 13.27
C ASP A 171 4.37 21.32 11.92
N CYS A 172 3.36 20.55 11.53
CA CYS A 172 3.27 19.82 10.26
C CYS A 172 2.26 20.48 9.32
N SER A 173 1.89 21.74 9.56
CA SER A 173 0.93 22.50 8.74
C SER A 173 1.35 22.59 7.27
N HIS A 174 2.65 22.60 6.99
CA HIS A 174 3.23 22.62 5.65
C HIS A 174 3.17 21.27 4.93
N TRP A 175 2.91 20.18 5.64
CA TRP A 175 2.83 18.85 5.03
C TRP A 175 1.41 18.58 4.53
N VAL A 176 1.15 18.96 3.28
CA VAL A 176 -0.18 18.92 2.67
C VAL A 176 -0.32 17.83 1.61
N VAL A 177 -1.54 17.33 1.46
CA VAL A 177 -1.95 16.49 0.31
C VAL A 177 -2.91 17.30 -0.54
N SER A 178 -2.67 17.34 -1.84
CA SER A 178 -3.60 17.91 -2.81
C SER A 178 -4.74 16.94 -3.07
N ASN A 179 -5.97 17.36 -2.82
CA ASN A 179 -7.15 16.66 -3.32
C ASN A 179 -7.34 16.99 -4.82
N SER A 180 -8.04 16.13 -5.56
CA SER A 180 -8.38 16.30 -7.00
C SER A 180 -9.12 17.62 -7.31
N SER A 181 -9.63 18.30 -6.29
CA SER A 181 -10.34 19.57 -6.35
C SER A 181 -9.53 20.72 -5.73
N CYS A 182 -8.35 21.04 -6.28
CA CYS A 182 -7.52 22.25 -6.02
C CYS A 182 -7.32 22.69 -4.55
N SER A 183 -7.64 21.85 -3.56
CA SER A 183 -7.56 22.16 -2.14
C SER A 183 -6.49 21.29 -1.51
N SER A 184 -5.53 21.96 -0.86
CA SER A 184 -4.47 21.32 -0.08
C SER A 184 -4.92 21.19 1.37
N VAL A 185 -4.92 19.97 1.91
CA VAL A 185 -5.25 19.73 3.32
C VAL A 185 -4.01 19.25 4.06
N PRO A 186 -3.65 19.84 5.22
CA PRO A 186 -2.56 19.34 6.05
C PRO A 186 -2.82 17.90 6.49
N ILE A 187 -1.82 17.03 6.34
CA ILE A 187 -1.89 15.61 6.72
C ILE A 187 -2.26 15.45 8.20
N ALA A 188 -1.75 16.33 9.06
CA ALA A 188 -2.07 16.33 10.49
C ALA A 188 -3.56 16.56 10.80
N ARG A 189 -4.31 17.16 9.86
CA ARG A 189 -5.76 17.39 9.98
C ARG A 189 -6.60 16.30 9.30
N MET A 190 -5.96 15.37 8.59
CA MET A 190 -6.65 14.26 7.95
C MET A 190 -6.90 13.15 8.96
N SER A 191 -8.11 12.60 8.94
CA SER A 191 -8.37 11.38 9.72
C SER A 191 -7.51 10.23 9.16
N LEU A 192 -7.15 9.29 10.02
CA LEU A 192 -6.40 8.09 9.63
C LEU A 192 -7.15 7.30 8.54
N ASN A 193 -8.49 7.35 8.54
CA ASN A 193 -9.32 6.81 7.47
C ASN A 193 -9.20 7.61 6.16
N THR A 194 -9.08 8.94 6.21
CA THR A 194 -8.87 9.78 5.03
C THR A 194 -7.50 9.52 4.40
N LEU A 195 -6.45 9.39 5.21
CA LEU A 195 -5.12 8.99 4.72
C LEU A 195 -5.14 7.59 4.10
N ARG A 196 -5.91 6.66 4.69
CA ARG A 196 -6.14 5.31 4.14
C ARG A 196 -6.95 5.29 2.84
N ARG A 197 -7.76 6.33 2.59
CA ARG A 197 -8.67 6.46 1.46
C ARG A 197 -8.14 7.37 0.35
N SER A 198 -7.02 8.06 0.57
CA SER A 198 -6.38 8.87 -0.47
C SER A 198 -5.86 7.96 -1.60
N PRO A 199 -5.93 8.36 -2.90
CA PRO A 199 -5.53 7.50 -4.03
C PRO A 199 -4.04 7.13 -4.05
N LEU A 200 -3.25 7.57 -3.08
CA LEU A 200 -1.82 7.31 -3.01
C LEU A 200 -1.55 5.90 -2.44
N ARG A 201 -1.52 4.94 -3.37
CA ARG A 201 -0.73 3.69 -3.31
C ARG A 201 -0.78 2.93 -1.96
N LEU A 202 -1.91 2.78 -1.28
CA LEU A 202 -1.96 1.87 -0.12
C LEU A 202 -2.17 0.41 -0.56
N PRO A 203 -1.55 -0.58 0.09
CA PRO A 203 -1.95 -1.98 -0.07
C PRO A 203 -3.43 -2.14 0.25
N ALA A 204 -4.18 -2.85 -0.59
CA ALA A 204 -5.65 -2.86 -0.49
C ALA A 204 -6.20 -3.40 0.84
N HIS A 205 -5.42 -4.17 1.60
CA HIS A 205 -5.81 -4.70 2.91
C HIS A 205 -5.89 -3.64 4.02
N LEU A 206 -5.33 -2.47 3.79
CA LEU A 206 -5.50 -1.29 4.66
C LEU A 206 -6.56 -0.31 4.14
N ARG A 207 -7.17 -0.59 2.97
CA ARG A 207 -8.22 0.25 2.37
C ARG A 207 -9.61 -0.09 2.91
N LEU A 208 -9.86 -1.38 3.15
CA LEU A 208 -11.18 -1.84 3.57
C LEU A 208 -11.42 -1.64 5.07
N SER A 209 -12.60 -1.13 5.40
CA SER A 209 -13.07 -1.03 6.78
C SER A 209 -13.46 -2.41 7.33
N PRO A 210 -13.58 -2.60 8.65
CA PRO A 210 -14.12 -3.84 9.21
C PRO A 210 -15.54 -4.18 8.70
N ALA A 211 -16.34 -3.17 8.33
CA ALA A 211 -17.65 -3.41 7.73
C ALA A 211 -17.53 -3.95 6.30
N SER A 212 -16.66 -3.36 5.48
CA SER A 212 -16.38 -3.82 4.12
C SER A 212 -15.81 -5.24 4.11
N TRP A 213 -14.96 -5.58 5.08
CA TRP A 213 -14.50 -6.96 5.24
C TRP A 213 -15.61 -7.93 5.59
N ARG A 214 -16.49 -7.56 6.54
CA ARG A 214 -17.65 -8.41 6.88
C ARG A 214 -18.54 -8.64 5.66
N LEU A 215 -18.79 -7.60 4.87
CA LEU A 215 -19.53 -7.71 3.61
C LEU A 215 -18.83 -8.66 2.64
N PHE A 216 -17.53 -8.45 2.39
CA PHE A 216 -16.76 -9.31 1.50
C PHE A 216 -16.84 -10.78 1.88
N TRP A 217 -16.73 -11.10 3.17
CA TRP A 217 -16.82 -12.46 3.68
C TRP A 217 -18.24 -13.02 3.71
N SER A 218 -19.29 -12.18 3.64
CA SER A 218 -20.68 -12.63 3.57
C SER A 218 -21.18 -12.88 2.15
N LEU A 219 -20.45 -12.42 1.12
CA LEU A 219 -20.81 -12.64 -0.28
C LEU A 219 -20.92 -14.14 -0.58
N ASP A 220 -22.08 -14.56 -1.08
CA ASP A 220 -22.32 -15.94 -1.51
C ASP A 220 -21.62 -16.20 -2.85
N MET A 221 -20.31 -16.43 -2.80
CA MET A 221 -19.48 -16.70 -3.97
C MET A 221 -18.66 -17.98 -3.79
N PRO A 222 -18.44 -18.75 -4.86
CA PRO A 222 -17.58 -19.91 -4.78
C PRO A 222 -16.13 -19.50 -4.51
N ALA A 223 -15.36 -20.37 -3.83
CA ALA A 223 -13.95 -20.11 -3.50
C ALA A 223 -13.07 -19.77 -4.72
N LYS A 224 -13.43 -20.29 -5.91
CA LYS A 224 -12.77 -19.99 -7.20
C LYS A 224 -12.91 -18.51 -7.61
N ALA A 225 -13.99 -17.84 -7.23
CA ALA A 225 -14.18 -16.42 -7.45
C ALA A 225 -13.60 -15.57 -6.31
N PHE A 226 -13.72 -16.09 -5.10
CA PHE A 226 -13.24 -15.43 -3.89
C PHE A 226 -11.71 -15.24 -3.87
N THR A 227 -10.95 -16.28 -4.21
CA THR A 227 -9.48 -16.27 -4.06
C THR A 227 -8.78 -15.22 -4.92
N PRO A 228 -9.10 -15.07 -6.23
CA PRO A 228 -8.55 -13.98 -7.03
C PRO A 228 -8.89 -12.61 -6.46
N TRP A 229 -10.15 -12.39 -6.05
CA TRP A 229 -10.59 -11.09 -5.52
C TRP A 229 -9.92 -10.76 -4.19
N TRP A 230 -9.79 -11.73 -3.28
CA TRP A 230 -9.02 -11.55 -2.05
C TRP A 230 -7.57 -11.15 -2.35
N ARG A 231 -6.92 -11.78 -3.34
CA ARG A 231 -5.56 -11.39 -3.75
C ARG A 231 -5.49 -9.97 -4.31
N LEU A 232 -6.50 -9.54 -5.07
CA LEU A 232 -6.64 -8.15 -5.51
C LEU A 232 -6.69 -7.20 -4.31
N LEU A 233 -7.59 -7.49 -3.37
CA LEU A 233 -7.75 -6.74 -2.13
C LEU A 233 -6.53 -6.77 -1.22
N HIS A 234 -5.57 -7.66 -1.44
CA HIS A 234 -4.31 -7.69 -0.68
C HIS A 234 -3.09 -7.16 -1.45
N ASP A 235 -3.26 -6.71 -2.70
CA ASP A 235 -2.15 -6.36 -3.61
C ASP A 235 -1.18 -7.55 -3.80
N ARG A 236 -1.76 -8.75 -3.94
CA ARG A 236 -1.05 -10.04 -4.08
C ARG A 236 -1.34 -10.72 -5.42
N VAL A 237 -1.78 -9.96 -6.41
CA VAL A 237 -1.95 -10.46 -7.78
C VAL A 237 -0.59 -10.52 -8.45
N ALA A 238 -0.30 -11.64 -9.11
CA ALA A 238 0.97 -11.85 -9.82
C ALA A 238 1.03 -11.11 -11.16
N HIS A 239 0.73 -9.81 -11.19
CA HIS A 239 0.77 -9.01 -12.43
C HIS A 239 2.18 -8.98 -13.05
N ARG A 240 2.29 -8.65 -14.34
CA ARG A 240 3.53 -8.82 -15.11
C ARG A 240 4.70 -8.01 -14.56
N SER A 241 4.50 -6.79 -14.07
CA SER A 241 5.56 -6.01 -13.42
C SER A 241 6.09 -6.66 -12.15
N TRP A 242 5.22 -7.31 -11.36
CA TRP A 242 5.66 -8.08 -10.20
C TRP A 242 6.44 -9.33 -10.63
N CYS A 243 5.94 -10.06 -11.63
CA CYS A 243 6.61 -11.25 -12.14
C CYS A 243 7.98 -10.94 -12.73
N HIS A 244 8.12 -9.86 -13.50
CA HIS A 244 9.40 -9.41 -14.05
C HIS A 244 10.42 -9.11 -12.94
N ARG A 245 9.98 -8.46 -11.87
CA ARG A 245 10.84 -8.14 -10.73
C ARG A 245 11.28 -9.38 -9.93
N VAL A 246 10.37 -10.34 -9.72
CA VAL A 246 10.63 -11.51 -8.85
C VAL A 246 11.26 -12.68 -9.63
N VAL A 247 10.89 -12.85 -10.90
CA VAL A 247 11.31 -13.97 -11.76
C VAL A 247 11.65 -13.45 -13.16
N SER A 248 12.58 -12.49 -13.23
CA SER A 248 13.03 -11.85 -14.48
C SER A 248 13.47 -12.83 -15.56
N ALA A 249 14.07 -13.95 -15.17
CA ALA A 249 14.50 -15.01 -16.09
C ALA A 249 13.35 -15.66 -16.88
N LYS A 250 12.13 -15.68 -16.33
CA LYS A 250 10.93 -16.25 -17.00
C LYS A 250 10.00 -15.19 -17.57
N VAL A 251 10.09 -13.96 -17.07
CA VAL A 251 9.27 -12.83 -17.51
C VAL A 251 10.22 -11.68 -17.87
N PRO A 252 10.66 -11.59 -19.14
CA PRO A 252 11.74 -10.69 -19.55
C PRO A 252 11.31 -9.21 -19.62
N SER A 253 10.01 -8.91 -19.60
CA SER A 253 9.48 -7.54 -19.63
C SER A 253 8.35 -7.35 -18.61
N SER A 254 8.27 -6.15 -18.05
CA SER A 254 7.17 -5.70 -17.19
C SER A 254 5.94 -5.22 -17.98
N THR A 255 6.03 -4.99 -19.30
CA THR A 255 4.91 -4.53 -20.13
C THR A 255 3.78 -5.56 -20.19
N CYS A 256 2.53 -5.08 -20.24
CA CYS A 256 1.34 -5.91 -20.35
C CYS A 256 1.45 -6.90 -21.50
N ALA A 257 1.15 -8.16 -21.21
CA ALA A 257 1.27 -9.26 -22.17
C ALA A 257 0.25 -9.14 -23.32
N LEU A 258 -0.87 -8.45 -23.09
CA LEU A 258 -1.96 -8.36 -24.03
C LEU A 258 -1.81 -7.15 -24.95
N CYS A 259 -1.70 -5.94 -24.39
CA CYS A 259 -1.62 -4.72 -25.20
C CYS A 259 -0.21 -4.24 -25.50
N GLY A 260 0.81 -4.63 -24.71
CA GLY A 260 2.19 -4.16 -24.89
C GLY A 260 2.41 -2.65 -24.64
N LEU A 261 1.38 -1.87 -24.32
CA LEU A 261 1.45 -0.40 -24.28
C LEU A 261 2.10 0.16 -23.01
N ALA A 262 1.90 -0.48 -21.86
CA ALA A 262 2.34 0.01 -20.56
C ALA A 262 2.84 -1.12 -19.66
N PRO A 263 3.72 -0.83 -18.67
CA PRO A 263 4.02 -1.74 -17.57
C PRO A 263 2.74 -2.22 -16.89
N GLU A 264 2.59 -3.54 -16.70
CA GLU A 264 1.39 -4.09 -16.07
C GLU A 264 1.52 -4.02 -14.55
N ASP A 265 0.98 -2.95 -13.96
CA ASP A 265 0.72 -2.87 -12.52
C ASP A 265 -0.67 -3.46 -12.18
N LEU A 266 -1.11 -3.32 -10.93
CA LEU A 266 -2.37 -3.89 -10.49
C LEU A 266 -3.57 -3.29 -11.24
N TYR A 267 -3.55 -1.97 -11.53
CA TYR A 267 -4.64 -1.32 -12.26
C TYR A 267 -4.64 -1.77 -13.73
N GLN A 268 -3.48 -1.79 -14.38
CA GLN A 268 -3.32 -2.30 -15.75
C GLN A 268 -3.72 -3.79 -15.87
N PHE A 269 -3.49 -4.57 -14.81
CA PHE A 269 -3.90 -5.97 -14.76
C PHE A 269 -5.42 -6.14 -14.72
N VAL A 270 -6.15 -5.27 -14.01
CA VAL A 270 -7.61 -5.42 -13.86
C VAL A 270 -8.36 -4.74 -15.00
N ASP A 271 -8.03 -3.48 -15.29
CA ASP A 271 -8.92 -2.61 -16.05
C ASP A 271 -8.17 -1.67 -17.02
N GLY A 272 -6.99 -1.16 -16.66
CA GLY A 272 -6.23 -0.21 -17.50
C GLY A 272 -5.74 -0.74 -18.86
N CYS A 273 -5.88 -2.05 -19.12
CA CYS A 273 -5.63 -2.62 -20.44
C CYS A 273 -6.85 -2.43 -21.36
N PRO A 274 -6.71 -1.87 -22.58
CA PRO A 274 -7.86 -1.62 -23.47
C PRO A 274 -8.73 -2.85 -23.74
N PHE A 275 -8.12 -4.04 -23.87
CA PHE A 275 -8.83 -5.30 -24.03
C PHE A 275 -9.69 -5.68 -22.81
N LYS A 276 -9.22 -5.36 -21.60
CA LYS A 276 -9.90 -5.64 -20.34
C LYS A 276 -10.98 -4.60 -20.04
N SER A 277 -10.70 -3.31 -20.33
CA SER A 277 -11.72 -2.25 -20.30
C SER A 277 -12.89 -2.57 -21.25
N GLN A 278 -12.63 -3.08 -22.46
CA GLN A 278 -13.72 -3.56 -23.34
C GLN A 278 -14.51 -4.72 -22.72
N TYR A 279 -13.84 -5.72 -22.16
CA TYR A 279 -14.51 -6.81 -21.45
C TYR A 279 -15.40 -6.30 -20.32
N TRP A 280 -14.91 -5.36 -19.52
CA TRP A 280 -15.68 -4.77 -18.43
C TRP A 280 -16.92 -4.04 -18.92
N ARG A 281 -16.83 -3.26 -20.00
CA ARG A 281 -17.98 -2.63 -20.63
C ARG A 281 -19.02 -3.65 -21.09
N ASP A 282 -18.60 -4.75 -21.68
CA ASP A 282 -19.50 -5.80 -22.16
C ASP A 282 -20.16 -6.56 -20.98
N VAL A 283 -19.42 -6.85 -19.90
CA VAL A 283 -19.97 -7.45 -18.69
C VAL A 283 -20.98 -6.52 -18.01
N VAL A 284 -20.61 -5.25 -17.80
CA VAL A 284 -21.49 -4.24 -17.20
C VAL A 284 -22.75 -4.07 -18.05
N SER A 285 -22.63 -4.12 -19.38
CA SER A 285 -23.77 -4.14 -20.30
C SER A 285 -24.65 -5.37 -20.06
N SER A 286 -24.06 -6.56 -20.00
CA SER A 286 -24.78 -7.83 -19.82
C SER A 286 -25.50 -7.98 -18.47
N LEU A 287 -25.01 -7.29 -17.45
CA LEU A 287 -25.57 -7.30 -16.09
C LEU A 287 -26.56 -6.16 -15.83
N SER A 288 -26.86 -5.32 -16.82
CA SER A 288 -27.72 -4.13 -16.63
C SER A 288 -27.19 -3.15 -15.57
N LEU A 289 -25.86 -3.05 -15.40
CA LEU A 289 -25.20 -2.24 -14.38
C LEU A 289 -24.65 -0.89 -14.91
N GLN A 290 -25.05 -0.47 -16.11
CA GLN A 290 -24.46 0.70 -16.77
C GLN A 290 -24.61 1.97 -15.95
N ASP A 291 -25.75 2.15 -15.26
CA ASP A 291 -26.04 3.34 -14.46
C ASP A 291 -25.17 3.44 -13.19
N LEU A 292 -24.69 2.30 -12.69
CA LEU A 292 -23.89 2.23 -11.46
C LEU A 292 -22.37 2.21 -11.74
N LEU A 293 -21.94 1.55 -12.82
CA LEU A 293 -20.54 1.31 -13.17
C LEU A 293 -20.18 2.00 -14.50
N LEU A 294 -20.42 3.32 -14.55
CA LEU A 294 -20.30 4.15 -15.76
C LEU A 294 -18.86 4.25 -16.32
N THR A 295 -17.85 4.04 -15.49
CA THR A 295 -16.44 4.24 -15.88
C THR A 295 -15.54 3.11 -15.40
N ASP A 296 -14.45 2.89 -16.13
CA ASP A 296 -13.27 2.11 -15.77
C ASP A 296 -12.86 2.33 -14.29
N MET A 297 -12.83 3.60 -13.85
CA MET A 297 -12.54 3.97 -12.47
C MET A 297 -13.63 3.55 -11.47
N ALA A 298 -14.90 3.59 -11.85
CA ALA A 298 -16.00 3.11 -11.00
C ALA A 298 -15.88 1.59 -10.77
N ILE A 299 -15.54 0.82 -11.81
CA ILE A 299 -15.32 -0.63 -11.73
C ILE A 299 -14.13 -0.95 -10.82
N TRP A 300 -13.01 -0.26 -11.03
CA TRP A 300 -11.85 -0.38 -10.15
C TRP A 300 -12.18 -0.04 -8.69
N THR A 301 -12.95 1.01 -8.46
CA THR A 301 -13.37 1.44 -7.13
C THR A 301 -14.25 0.38 -6.48
N ALA A 302 -15.26 -0.13 -7.18
CA ALA A 302 -16.12 -1.21 -6.72
C ALA A 302 -15.31 -2.46 -6.33
N LEU A 303 -14.38 -2.89 -7.19
CA LEU A 303 -13.54 -4.06 -6.93
C LEU A 303 -12.54 -3.87 -5.78
N THR A 304 -12.05 -2.65 -5.52
CA THR A 304 -11.00 -2.42 -4.53
C THR A 304 -11.47 -1.81 -3.22
N SER A 305 -12.70 -1.32 -3.17
CA SER A 305 -13.31 -0.69 -1.99
C SER A 305 -14.66 -1.28 -1.56
N LEU A 306 -15.33 -2.04 -2.45
CA LEU A 306 -16.71 -2.52 -2.28
C LEU A 306 -17.73 -1.38 -2.15
N CYS A 307 -17.35 -0.18 -2.60
CA CYS A 307 -18.16 1.02 -2.62
C CYS A 307 -18.29 1.55 -4.05
N SER A 308 -19.35 2.33 -4.28
CA SER A 308 -19.48 3.19 -5.45
C SER A 308 -18.48 4.35 -5.38
N GLN A 309 -18.40 5.12 -6.48
CA GLN A 309 -17.55 6.31 -6.54
C GLN A 309 -17.96 7.39 -5.51
N ASP A 310 -19.24 7.40 -5.11
CA ASP A 310 -19.78 8.26 -4.05
C ASP A 310 -19.59 7.68 -2.63
N MET A 311 -18.80 6.60 -2.51
CA MET A 311 -18.45 5.95 -1.24
C MET A 311 -19.63 5.27 -0.52
N VAL A 312 -20.69 4.95 -1.27
CA VAL A 312 -21.82 4.14 -0.78
C VAL A 312 -21.49 2.66 -0.95
N MET A 313 -21.75 1.84 0.07
CA MET A 313 -21.55 0.38 -0.03
C MET A 313 -22.41 -0.19 -1.16
N ILE A 314 -21.79 -0.98 -2.03
CA ILE A 314 -22.50 -1.65 -3.12
C ILE A 314 -23.20 -2.89 -2.54
N ASP A 315 -24.41 -3.16 -3.03
CA ASP A 315 -25.19 -4.31 -2.63
C ASP A 315 -24.57 -5.64 -3.10
N ASP A 316 -24.85 -6.71 -2.36
CA ASP A 316 -24.36 -8.06 -2.65
C ASP A 316 -24.82 -8.54 -4.03
N ASP A 317 -26.03 -8.16 -4.48
CA ASP A 317 -26.57 -8.49 -5.80
C ASP A 317 -25.72 -7.96 -6.96
N VAL A 318 -24.90 -6.93 -6.70
CA VAL A 318 -23.96 -6.35 -7.66
C VAL A 318 -22.54 -6.85 -7.42
N LEU A 319 -22.12 -6.97 -6.15
CA LEU A 319 -20.76 -7.41 -5.81
C LEU A 319 -20.50 -8.85 -6.22
N VAL A 320 -21.46 -9.74 -6.04
CA VAL A 320 -21.36 -11.16 -6.43
C VAL A 320 -21.05 -11.34 -7.91
N PRO A 321 -21.85 -10.81 -8.86
CA PRO A 321 -21.56 -10.95 -10.28
C PRO A 321 -20.27 -10.21 -10.69
N LEU A 322 -19.94 -9.08 -10.04
CA LEU A 322 -18.68 -8.37 -10.28
C LEU A 322 -17.46 -9.22 -9.87
N GLY A 323 -17.54 -9.93 -8.75
CA GLY A 323 -16.52 -10.88 -8.30
C GLY A 323 -16.35 -12.07 -9.25
N ALA A 324 -17.48 -12.60 -9.74
CA ALA A 324 -17.48 -13.68 -10.73
C ALA A 324 -16.83 -13.22 -12.07
N ALA A 325 -17.15 -12.01 -12.52
CA ALA A 325 -16.53 -11.41 -13.70
C ALA A 325 -15.02 -11.22 -13.50
N TYR A 326 -14.60 -10.70 -12.34
CA TYR A 326 -13.18 -10.53 -12.05
C TYR A 326 -12.40 -11.87 -12.05
N SER A 327 -13.00 -12.92 -11.50
CA SER A 327 -12.41 -14.26 -11.53
C SER A 327 -12.27 -14.80 -12.95
N THR A 328 -13.30 -14.60 -13.77
CA THR A 328 -13.29 -14.98 -15.20
C THR A 328 -12.19 -14.24 -15.95
N LEU A 329 -12.05 -12.93 -15.74
CA LEU A 329 -10.98 -12.12 -16.30
C LEU A 329 -9.61 -12.66 -15.89
N CYS A 330 -9.40 -12.95 -14.61
CA CYS A 330 -8.14 -13.50 -14.12
C CYS A 330 -7.79 -14.82 -14.80
N LYS A 331 -8.75 -15.74 -14.86
CA LYS A 331 -8.61 -17.05 -15.51
C LYS A 331 -8.25 -16.90 -16.99
N TYR A 332 -8.99 -16.08 -17.73
CA TYR A 332 -8.77 -15.88 -19.16
C TYR A 332 -7.44 -15.19 -19.46
N HIS A 333 -7.10 -14.15 -18.68
CA HIS A 333 -5.82 -13.47 -18.82
C HIS A 333 -4.65 -14.45 -18.70
N TRP A 334 -4.65 -15.30 -17.67
CA TRP A 334 -3.58 -16.27 -17.48
C TRP A 334 -3.57 -17.36 -18.56
N GLN A 335 -4.73 -17.76 -19.08
CA GLN A 335 -4.82 -18.66 -20.22
C GLN A 335 -4.14 -18.04 -21.45
N CYS A 336 -4.49 -16.81 -21.84
CA CYS A 336 -3.84 -16.09 -22.94
C CYS A 336 -2.32 -15.96 -22.74
N VAL A 337 -1.87 -15.66 -21.52
CA VAL A 337 -0.44 -15.47 -21.22
C VAL A 337 0.34 -16.78 -21.25
N ILE A 338 -0.23 -17.86 -20.72
CA ILE A 338 0.46 -19.16 -20.61
C ILE A 338 0.44 -19.90 -21.94
N ASP A 339 -0.72 -19.94 -22.59
CA ASP A 339 -0.93 -20.67 -23.84
C ASP A 339 -0.54 -19.82 -25.06
N THR A 340 -0.14 -18.57 -24.85
CA THR A 340 0.22 -17.60 -25.90
C THR A 340 -0.90 -17.35 -26.92
N GLU A 341 -2.15 -17.49 -26.47
CA GLU A 341 -3.35 -17.24 -27.26
C GLU A 341 -3.74 -15.75 -27.24
N PRO A 342 -4.24 -15.20 -28.37
CA PRO A 342 -4.68 -13.82 -28.41
C PRO A 342 -5.92 -13.60 -27.53
N TRP A 343 -6.06 -12.39 -26.99
CA TRP A 343 -7.26 -12.02 -26.27
C TRP A 343 -8.44 -11.88 -27.24
N VAL A 344 -9.53 -12.60 -26.97
CA VAL A 344 -10.77 -12.53 -27.74
C VAL A 344 -11.91 -12.20 -26.79
N THR A 345 -12.46 -10.99 -26.89
CA THR A 345 -13.46 -10.49 -25.94
C THR A 345 -14.73 -11.36 -25.91
N THR A 346 -15.20 -11.82 -27.06
CA THR A 346 -16.38 -12.70 -27.12
C THR A 346 -16.15 -14.05 -26.41
N ALA A 347 -14.93 -14.59 -26.45
CA ALA A 347 -14.60 -15.84 -25.79
C ALA A 347 -14.63 -15.71 -24.26
N VAL A 348 -14.08 -14.62 -23.71
CA VAL A 348 -14.12 -14.37 -22.26
C VAL A 348 -15.53 -14.03 -21.76
N ILE A 349 -16.35 -13.35 -22.56
CA ILE A 349 -17.76 -13.09 -22.25
C ILE A 349 -18.56 -14.40 -22.26
N ASN A 350 -18.36 -15.26 -23.25
CA ASN A 350 -18.98 -16.59 -23.25
C ASN A 350 -18.54 -17.42 -22.05
N MET A 351 -17.26 -17.35 -21.66
CA MET A 351 -16.76 -18.01 -20.46
C MET A 351 -17.43 -17.45 -19.20
N PHE A 352 -17.61 -16.13 -19.12
CA PHE A 352 -18.34 -15.49 -18.02
C PHE A 352 -19.77 -16.01 -17.93
N HIS A 353 -20.52 -16.01 -19.03
CA HIS A 353 -21.90 -16.51 -19.06
C HIS A 353 -21.99 -17.99 -18.68
N GLN A 354 -21.08 -18.83 -19.15
CA GLN A 354 -21.05 -20.26 -18.80
C GLN A 354 -20.74 -20.47 -17.32
N ASP A 355 -19.70 -19.82 -16.80
CA ASP A 355 -19.31 -19.94 -15.39
C ASP A 355 -20.36 -19.31 -14.46
N HIS A 356 -21.07 -18.26 -14.89
CA HIS A 356 -22.13 -17.58 -14.13
C HIS A 356 -23.46 -18.31 -14.16
N ASN A 357 -23.91 -18.85 -15.30
CA ASN A 357 -25.15 -19.63 -15.41
C ASN A 357 -25.12 -20.90 -14.54
N LEU A 358 -23.93 -21.44 -14.28
CA LEU A 358 -23.73 -22.58 -13.38
C LEU A 358 -23.75 -22.19 -11.89
N LEU A 359 -23.51 -20.91 -11.57
CA LEU A 359 -23.52 -20.40 -10.20
C LEU A 359 -24.87 -19.77 -9.82
N TYR A 360 -25.57 -19.20 -10.79
CA TYR A 360 -26.89 -18.60 -10.62
C TYR A 360 -27.73 -18.94 -11.86
N PRO A 361 -28.64 -19.93 -11.80
CA PRO A 361 -29.64 -20.07 -12.85
C PRO A 361 -30.42 -18.77 -12.89
N PHE A 362 -30.38 -18.08 -14.04
CA PHE A 362 -31.12 -16.85 -14.31
C PHE A 362 -32.59 -17.07 -13.92
N SER A 363 -32.94 -16.69 -12.68
CA SER A 363 -34.32 -16.55 -12.29
C SER A 363 -34.75 -15.27 -12.96
N SER A 364 -35.60 -15.41 -13.97
CA SER A 364 -36.10 -14.34 -14.82
C SER A 364 -36.40 -13.09 -13.99
N PHE A 365 -35.77 -11.97 -14.35
CA PHE A 365 -36.36 -10.64 -14.11
C PHE A 365 -37.67 -10.60 -14.91
N SER A 366 -38.71 -11.27 -14.42
CA SER A 366 -40.05 -11.23 -14.96
C SER A 366 -40.80 -10.10 -14.27
N ALA A 367 -41.03 -9.04 -15.04
CA ALA A 367 -42.14 -8.10 -14.95
C ALA A 367 -43.06 -8.27 -13.73
N ALA A 368 -42.85 -7.46 -12.71
CA ALA A 368 -43.89 -7.03 -11.78
C ALA A 368 -44.08 -5.52 -11.93
N SER A 369 -44.38 -5.08 -13.16
CA SER A 369 -45.00 -3.79 -13.42
C SER A 369 -46.20 -4.05 -14.32
N ASP A 370 -47.24 -4.63 -13.74
CA ASP A 370 -48.61 -4.51 -14.22
C ASP A 370 -49.56 -4.99 -13.12
N GLN A 371 -49.82 -4.11 -12.15
CA GLN A 371 -51.15 -3.95 -11.61
C GLN A 371 -51.48 -2.46 -11.52
N VAL A 372 -52.12 -1.99 -12.58
CA VAL A 372 -52.95 -0.79 -12.59
C VAL A 372 -54.07 -1.00 -11.57
N GLY A 373 -53.83 -0.57 -10.34
CA GLY A 373 -54.85 -0.39 -9.31
C GLY A 373 -55.52 0.96 -9.51
N THR A 374 -56.59 0.99 -10.30
CA THR A 374 -57.55 2.10 -10.38
C THR A 374 -58.12 2.36 -8.98
N LEU A 375 -57.59 3.37 -8.28
CA LEU A 375 -58.22 3.91 -7.07
C LEU A 375 -59.31 4.90 -7.49
N ALA A 376 -60.55 4.41 -7.48
CA ALA A 376 -61.74 5.24 -7.50
C ALA A 376 -61.85 6.01 -6.16
N LEU A 377 -61.94 7.34 -6.26
CA LEU A 377 -62.29 8.22 -5.15
C LEU A 377 -63.77 8.02 -4.75
N PRO A 378 -64.10 7.87 -3.45
CA PRO A 378 -65.48 8.02 -3.00
C PRO A 378 -65.82 9.50 -2.86
N ILE A 379 -66.91 9.90 -3.51
CA ILE A 379 -67.63 11.15 -3.26
C ILE A 379 -68.22 11.08 -1.85
N ALA A 380 -67.86 12.02 -0.99
CA ALA A 380 -68.58 12.29 0.25
C ALA A 380 -69.38 13.59 0.08
N ALA A 381 -70.69 13.47 0.26
CA ALA A 381 -71.65 14.55 0.30
C ALA A 381 -71.64 15.25 1.67
N ALA A 382 -71.63 16.58 1.67
CA ALA A 382 -72.41 17.51 2.50
C ALA A 382 -71.94 18.94 2.23
#